data_AF-A0A094HVR1-F1
#
_entry.id   AF-A0A094HVR1-F1
#
_cell.length_a   1.000
_cell.length_b   1.000
_cell.length_c   1.000
_cell.angle_alpha   90.00
_cell.angle_beta   90.00
_cell.angle_gamma   90.00
#
_symmetry.space_group_name_H-M   'P 1'
#
loop_
_entity.id
_entity.type
_entity.pdbx_description
1 polymer ?
#
loop_
_entity_poly.entity_id
_entity_poly.type
_entity_poly.pdbx_seq_one_letter_code
_entity_poly.pdbx_strand_id
1 'polypeptide(L)'
;MMALAISGSVNSSDIRLFLTRLSMKFHSLTQAAIDGNYHWTEGDFFAGSSEGSSTCLRADIHRLNGEFSTYMRDKGHLRKLFSDSEPDVGSEEEGEMLRVAKHEVETWVKRVYLKTRGRELPGNYNYVLLSELYHEQSSRWTMIGNDHLTSVLATTASVARVPLRVLLGESSSTGLKIEARVPVFEYRYSNTRVILAYK
;
A
#
# COMPACT_ATOMS: atom_id res chain seq x y z
N MET A 1 23.08 -5.26 -3.29
CA MET A 1 24.27 -6.15 -3.29
C MET A 1 24.47 -6.67 -1.88
N MET A 2 24.58 -7.98 -1.69
CA MET A 2 24.97 -8.61 -0.42
C MET A 2 26.50 -8.67 -0.33
N ALA A 3 27.07 -8.43 0.86
CA ALA A 3 28.49 -8.64 1.15
C ALA A 3 28.62 -9.76 2.20
N LEU A 4 29.59 -10.67 2.02
CA LEU A 4 29.83 -11.83 2.91
C LEU A 4 31.27 -11.84 3.42
N ALA A 5 31.45 -12.28 4.68
CA ALA A 5 32.74 -12.69 5.24
C ALA A 5 32.62 -14.15 5.71
N ILE A 6 33.49 -15.05 5.21
CA ILE A 6 33.48 -16.48 5.52
C ILE A 6 34.87 -16.87 6.05
N SER A 7 34.94 -17.59 7.19
CA SER A 7 36.17 -18.14 7.77
C SER A 7 36.09 -19.68 7.78
N GLY A 8 37.06 -20.36 7.15
CA GLY A 8 37.19 -21.82 7.03
C GLY A 8 37.50 -22.26 5.59
N SER A 9 38.30 -23.32 5.39
CA SER A 9 38.71 -23.82 4.06
C SER A 9 37.57 -24.51 3.32
N VAL A 10 36.52 -23.77 2.98
CA VAL A 10 35.40 -24.23 2.16
C VAL A 10 35.78 -24.02 0.70
N ASN A 11 35.59 -25.05 -0.13
CA ASN A 11 35.86 -24.96 -1.56
C ASN A 11 34.97 -23.87 -2.19
N SER A 12 35.58 -22.99 -2.98
CA SER A 12 34.88 -21.90 -3.67
C SER A 12 33.71 -22.38 -4.53
N SER A 13 33.81 -23.59 -5.10
CA SER A 13 32.72 -24.22 -5.86
C SER A 13 31.53 -24.61 -5.00
N ASP A 14 31.75 -25.08 -3.77
CA ASP A 14 30.68 -25.45 -2.84
C ASP A 14 29.97 -24.19 -2.32
N ILE A 15 30.71 -23.12 -2.06
CA ILE A 15 30.13 -21.80 -1.69
C ILE A 15 29.26 -21.28 -2.83
N ARG A 16 29.75 -21.31 -4.08
CA ARG A 16 28.98 -20.88 -5.25
C ARG A 16 27.69 -21.70 -5.39
N LEU A 17 27.79 -23.02 -5.34
CA LEU A 17 26.63 -23.90 -5.46
C LEU A 17 25.60 -23.64 -4.36
N PHE A 18 26.05 -23.45 -3.12
CA PHE A 18 25.20 -23.10 -2.00
C PHE A 18 24.47 -21.77 -2.23
N LEU A 19 25.19 -20.69 -2.56
CA LEU A 19 24.60 -19.37 -2.80
C LEU A 19 23.64 -19.38 -3.99
N THR A 20 23.95 -20.11 -5.06
CA THR A 20 23.06 -20.27 -6.21
C THR A 20 21.75 -20.97 -5.81
N ARG A 21 21.83 -22.07 -5.06
CA ARG A 21 20.63 -22.76 -4.54
C ARG A 21 19.79 -21.85 -3.65
N LEU A 22 20.45 -21.09 -2.76
CA LEU A 22 19.81 -20.13 -1.87
C LEU A 22 19.04 -19.06 -2.67
N SER A 23 19.69 -18.47 -3.68
CA SER A 23 19.09 -17.43 -4.52
C SER A 23 17.93 -17.96 -5.36
N MET A 24 18.03 -19.18 -5.90
CA MET A 24 16.95 -19.80 -6.66
C MET A 24 15.74 -20.09 -5.78
N LYS A 25 15.96 -20.58 -4.55
CA LYS A 25 14.89 -20.85 -3.58
C LYS A 25 14.21 -19.55 -3.13
N PHE A 26 14.98 -18.50 -2.82
CA PHE A 26 14.42 -17.17 -2.53
C PHE A 26 13.55 -16.65 -3.68
N HIS A 27 14.06 -16.75 -4.90
CA HIS A 27 13.33 -16.31 -6.09
C HIS A 27 12.04 -17.09 -6.29
N SER A 28 12.09 -18.42 -6.20
CA SER A 28 10.91 -19.31 -6.31
C SER A 28 9.82 -18.96 -5.30
N LEU A 29 10.18 -18.86 -4.01
CA LEU A 29 9.24 -18.53 -2.93
C LEU A 29 8.61 -17.14 -3.14
N THR A 30 9.42 -16.16 -3.52
CA THR A 30 8.94 -14.79 -3.77
C THR A 30 7.99 -14.75 -4.97
N GLN A 31 8.34 -15.46 -6.05
CA GLN A 31 7.52 -15.56 -7.26
C GLN A 31 6.19 -16.24 -6.96
N ALA A 32 6.20 -17.35 -6.24
CA ALA A 32 4.99 -18.04 -5.77
C ALA A 32 4.10 -17.11 -4.92
N ALA A 33 4.70 -16.31 -4.03
CA ALA A 33 3.97 -15.36 -3.20
C ALA A 33 3.28 -14.24 -4.02
N ILE A 34 3.94 -13.75 -5.07
CA ILE A 34 3.43 -12.73 -6.01
C ILE A 34 2.31 -13.31 -6.89
N ASP A 35 2.53 -14.51 -7.43
CA ASP A 35 1.59 -15.18 -8.33
C ASP A 35 0.36 -15.72 -7.56
N GLY A 36 0.47 -15.86 -6.24
CA GLY A 36 -0.57 -16.45 -5.41
C GLY A 36 -0.61 -17.97 -5.51
N ASN A 37 0.50 -18.59 -5.92
CA ASN A 37 0.60 -20.02 -6.13
C ASN A 37 1.14 -20.74 -4.89
N TYR A 38 0.27 -20.98 -3.91
CA TYR A 38 0.63 -21.50 -2.60
C TYR A 38 0.58 -23.05 -2.53
N HIS A 39 1.21 -23.74 -3.48
CA HIS A 39 1.17 -25.21 -3.54
C HIS A 39 1.82 -25.91 -2.34
N TRP A 40 1.33 -27.11 -2.02
CA TRP A 40 1.70 -27.95 -0.88
C TRP A 40 3.18 -28.35 -0.78
N THR A 41 3.93 -28.37 -1.89
CA THR A 41 5.38 -28.71 -1.86
C THR A 41 6.22 -27.67 -1.12
N GLU A 42 5.74 -26.42 -1.04
CA GLU A 42 6.27 -25.38 -0.16
C GLU A 42 5.24 -25.03 0.94
N GLY A 43 4.33 -25.99 1.20
CA GLY A 43 3.16 -25.85 2.05
C GLY A 43 3.52 -25.41 3.45
N ASP A 44 4.56 -25.94 4.07
CA ASP A 44 4.99 -25.51 5.42
C ASP A 44 5.38 -24.02 5.48
N PHE A 45 5.94 -23.47 4.39
CA PHE A 45 6.28 -22.06 4.28
C PHE A 45 5.03 -21.16 4.17
N PHE A 46 3.99 -21.65 3.49
CA PHE A 46 2.72 -20.93 3.30
C PHE A 46 1.62 -21.27 4.31
N ALA A 47 1.74 -22.40 5.03
CA ALA A 47 0.80 -22.91 6.03
C ALA A 47 1.15 -22.42 7.43
N GLY A 48 2.42 -22.12 7.69
CA GLY A 48 2.90 -21.61 8.96
C GLY A 48 2.61 -20.12 9.15
N SER A 49 1.50 -19.79 9.80
CA SER A 49 1.32 -18.50 10.48
C SER A 49 1.05 -18.72 11.97
N SER A 50 1.96 -19.39 12.66
CA SER A 50 2.13 -19.07 14.08
C SER A 50 2.68 -17.63 14.14
N GLU A 51 2.05 -16.75 14.92
CA GLU A 51 2.45 -15.34 15.10
C GLU A 51 2.00 -14.31 14.04
N GLY A 52 0.85 -14.54 13.37
CA GLY A 52 0.08 -13.44 12.75
C GLY A 52 0.69 -12.79 11.49
N SER A 53 1.78 -13.31 10.94
CA SER A 53 2.32 -12.90 9.65
C SER A 53 1.96 -13.92 8.56
N SER A 54 1.13 -13.53 7.61
CA SER A 54 0.85 -14.32 6.40
C SER A 54 2.04 -14.22 5.44
N THR A 55 2.38 -15.31 4.76
CA THR A 55 3.32 -15.33 3.63
C THR A 55 2.60 -15.24 2.29
N CYS A 56 1.28 -15.14 2.31
CA CYS A 56 0.40 -15.04 1.14
C CYS A 56 0.29 -13.60 0.63
N LEU A 57 1.41 -13.05 0.13
CA LEU A 57 1.50 -11.64 -0.30
C LEU A 57 0.33 -11.22 -1.20
N ARG A 58 0.04 -11.97 -2.27
CA ARG A 58 -1.06 -11.65 -3.18
C ARG A 58 -2.41 -11.54 -2.46
N ALA A 59 -2.72 -12.47 -1.55
CA ALA A 59 -3.96 -12.45 -0.78
C ALA A 59 -4.03 -11.23 0.15
N ASP A 60 -2.94 -10.92 0.84
CA ASP A 60 -2.87 -9.74 1.73
C ASP A 60 -3.02 -8.43 0.96
N ILE A 61 -2.37 -8.30 -0.20
CA ILE A 61 -2.53 -7.13 -1.08
C ILE A 61 -3.97 -7.03 -1.60
N HIS A 62 -4.61 -8.14 -1.98
CA HIS A 62 -6.02 -8.12 -2.37
C HIS A 62 -6.93 -7.62 -1.26
N ARG A 63 -6.71 -8.07 -0.01
CA ARG A 63 -7.46 -7.59 1.15
C ARG A 63 -7.27 -6.08 1.35
N LEU A 64 -6.03 -5.60 1.35
CA LEU A 64 -5.72 -4.17 1.48
C LEU A 64 -6.36 -3.32 0.37
N ASN A 65 -6.37 -3.82 -0.87
CA ASN A 65 -7.02 -3.13 -1.98
C ASN A 65 -8.55 -3.06 -1.80
N GLY A 66 -9.16 -4.11 -1.24
CA GLY A 66 -10.59 -4.12 -0.90
C GLY A 66 -10.94 -3.12 0.19
N GLU A 67 -10.14 -3.07 1.26
CA GLU A 67 -10.26 -2.09 2.35
C GLU A 67 -10.12 -0.66 1.82
N PHE A 68 -9.10 -0.39 1.01
CA PHE A 68 -8.90 0.92 0.38
C PHE A 68 -10.05 1.32 -0.54
N SER A 69 -10.55 0.41 -1.37
CA SER A 69 -11.68 0.69 -2.26
C SER A 69 -12.95 1.04 -1.49
N THR A 70 -13.22 0.30 -0.42
CA THR A 70 -14.36 0.55 0.48
C THR A 70 -14.22 1.91 1.16
N TYR A 71 -13.04 2.19 1.71
CA TYR A 71 -12.77 3.48 2.35
C TYR A 71 -12.89 4.66 1.36
N MET A 72 -12.33 4.55 0.16
CA MET A 72 -12.43 5.59 -0.86
C MET A 72 -13.88 5.86 -1.28
N ARG A 73 -14.71 4.81 -1.38
CA ARG A 73 -16.13 4.94 -1.71
C ARG A 73 -16.92 5.66 -0.61
N ASP A 74 -16.70 5.25 0.63
CA ASP A 74 -17.56 5.67 1.75
C ASP A 74 -17.06 6.94 2.43
N LYS A 75 -15.74 7.17 2.42
CA LYS A 75 -15.04 8.21 3.19
C LYS A 75 -14.02 9.01 2.39
N GLY A 76 -13.83 8.71 1.10
CA GLY A 76 -12.85 9.41 0.24
C GLY A 76 -13.22 10.86 -0.09
N HIS A 77 -14.48 11.24 0.08
CA HIS A 77 -14.94 12.60 -0.17
C HIS A 77 -14.73 13.49 1.07
N LEU A 78 -14.40 14.76 0.85
CA LEU A 78 -14.24 15.72 1.95
C LEU A 78 -15.57 16.02 2.65
N ARG A 79 -16.63 16.31 1.88
CA ARG A 79 -17.92 16.76 2.41
C ARG A 79 -19.03 15.74 2.17
N LYS A 80 -19.73 15.31 3.23
CA LYS A 80 -20.88 14.41 3.15
C LYS A 80 -22.16 15.16 3.55
N LEU A 81 -23.15 15.15 2.65
CA LEU A 81 -24.47 15.70 2.96
C LEU A 81 -25.16 14.78 3.97
N PHE A 82 -25.68 15.33 5.06
CA PHE A 82 -26.59 14.61 5.94
C PHE A 82 -28.04 15.06 5.72
N SER A 83 -28.98 14.14 5.93
CA SER A 83 -30.42 14.39 5.88
C SER A 83 -30.95 14.59 7.29
N ASP A 84 -31.91 15.49 7.49
CA ASP A 84 -32.58 15.75 8.78
C ASP A 84 -33.35 14.52 9.34
N SER A 85 -33.43 13.43 8.58
CA SER A 85 -34.13 12.19 8.93
C SER A 85 -33.25 11.13 9.60
N GLU A 86 -31.94 11.31 9.59
CA GLU A 86 -31.01 10.40 10.27
C GLU A 86 -30.83 10.88 11.71
N PRO A 87 -31.02 10.00 12.72
CA PRO A 87 -30.79 10.39 14.10
C PRO A 87 -29.37 10.93 14.25
N ASP A 88 -29.23 12.03 15.01
CA ASP A 88 -27.96 12.56 15.49
C ASP A 88 -27.36 11.56 16.48
N VAL A 89 -26.90 10.42 15.94
CA VAL A 89 -26.10 9.47 16.68
C VAL A 89 -24.73 10.11 16.79
N GLY A 90 -24.55 10.83 17.89
CA GLY A 90 -23.29 11.07 18.57
C GLY A 90 -22.15 11.53 17.68
N SER A 91 -21.75 12.77 17.88
CA SER A 91 -20.38 13.24 17.68
C SER A 91 -19.35 12.24 18.22
N GLU A 92 -18.94 11.28 17.40
CA GLU A 92 -17.77 10.46 17.63
C GLU A 92 -16.93 10.54 16.35
N GLU A 93 -16.00 11.49 16.41
CA GLU A 93 -14.66 11.43 15.84
C GLU A 93 -14.37 10.28 14.86
N GLU A 94 -14.67 10.46 13.58
CA GLU A 94 -13.82 9.93 12.52
C GLU A 94 -13.21 11.12 11.82
N GLY A 95 -12.27 11.73 12.55
CA GLY A 95 -11.63 12.99 12.21
C GLY A 95 -11.03 12.94 10.82
N GLU A 96 -11.75 13.52 9.86
CA GLU A 96 -11.28 14.00 8.56
C GLU A 96 -12.43 14.29 7.56
N MET A 97 -13.59 13.66 7.67
CA MET A 97 -14.75 13.91 6.79
C MET A 97 -15.71 14.95 7.39
N LEU A 98 -16.05 15.99 6.61
CA LEU A 98 -16.95 17.06 7.03
C LEU A 98 -18.40 16.66 6.75
N ARG A 99 -19.21 16.49 7.80
CA ARG A 99 -20.67 16.45 7.67
C ARG A 99 -21.17 17.86 7.43
N VAL A 100 -21.91 18.08 6.35
CA VAL A 100 -22.40 19.40 5.97
C VAL A 100 -23.89 19.36 5.67
N ALA A 101 -24.60 20.40 6.09
CA ALA A 101 -26.01 20.58 5.77
C ALA A 101 -26.17 21.09 4.33
N LYS A 102 -27.37 20.91 3.74
CA LYS A 102 -27.65 21.31 2.36
C LYS A 102 -27.33 22.79 2.09
N HIS A 103 -27.69 23.67 3.01
CA HIS A 103 -27.46 25.11 2.87
C HIS A 103 -25.96 25.48 2.84
N GLU A 104 -25.12 24.72 3.55
CA GLU A 104 -23.67 24.91 3.56
C GLU A 104 -23.06 24.48 2.21
N VAL A 105 -23.54 23.38 1.64
CA VAL A 105 -23.16 22.93 0.29
C VAL A 105 -23.56 23.97 -0.75
N GLU A 106 -24.78 24.51 -0.69
CA GLU A 106 -25.21 25.57 -1.61
C GLU A 106 -24.36 26.84 -1.47
N THR A 107 -24.03 27.22 -0.24
CA THR A 107 -23.16 28.37 0.04
C THR A 107 -21.75 28.16 -0.52
N TRP A 108 -21.21 26.95 -0.36
CA TRP A 108 -19.94 26.55 -0.95
C TRP A 108 -19.97 26.60 -2.49
N VAL A 109 -20.96 25.96 -3.12
CA VAL A 109 -21.10 25.96 -4.59
C VAL A 109 -21.24 27.39 -5.13
N LYS A 110 -22.08 28.23 -4.49
CA LYS A 110 -22.24 29.65 -4.87
C LYS A 110 -20.91 30.41 -4.78
N ARG A 111 -20.12 30.18 -3.73
CA ARG A 111 -18.80 30.82 -3.57
C ARG A 111 -17.85 30.44 -4.71
N VAL A 112 -17.74 29.15 -5.04
CA VAL A 112 -16.87 28.68 -6.14
C VAL A 112 -17.38 29.20 -7.49
N TYR A 113 -18.70 29.21 -7.70
CA TYR A 113 -19.30 29.78 -8.91
C TYR A 113 -18.95 31.26 -9.09
N LEU A 114 -19.12 32.09 -8.05
CA LEU A 114 -18.80 33.52 -8.12
C LEU A 114 -17.32 33.79 -8.44
N LYS A 115 -16.41 32.89 -8.03
CA LYS A 115 -14.97 32.97 -8.30
C LYS A 115 -14.60 32.51 -9.71
N THR A 116 -15.34 31.57 -10.28
CA THR A 116 -14.99 30.90 -11.55
C THR A 116 -15.79 31.39 -12.76
N ARG A 117 -16.88 32.14 -12.54
CA ARG A 117 -17.75 32.65 -13.61
C ARG A 117 -17.06 33.63 -14.56
N GLY A 118 -17.56 33.72 -15.79
CA GLY A 118 -17.16 34.77 -16.75
C GLY A 118 -16.29 34.31 -17.93
N ARG A 119 -15.92 33.03 -18.01
CA ARG A 119 -15.35 32.41 -19.24
C ARG A 119 -16.35 31.55 -20.00
N GLU A 120 -17.56 31.40 -19.47
CA GLU A 120 -18.62 30.57 -20.04
C GLU A 120 -19.41 31.32 -21.12
N LEU A 121 -19.63 30.67 -22.26
CA LEU A 121 -20.55 31.16 -23.28
C LEU A 121 -22.00 30.94 -22.83
N PRO A 122 -22.95 31.80 -23.22
CA PRO A 122 -24.36 31.60 -22.93
C PRO A 122 -24.83 30.21 -23.36
N GLY A 123 -25.41 29.44 -22.43
CA GLY A 123 -25.91 28.09 -22.68
C GLY A 123 -24.92 26.95 -22.43
N ASN A 124 -23.67 27.24 -22.03
CA ASN A 124 -22.69 26.21 -21.69
C ASN A 124 -22.38 26.18 -20.19
N TYR A 125 -22.02 25.00 -19.66
CA TYR A 125 -21.61 24.86 -18.26
C TYR A 125 -20.13 25.22 -18.06
N ASN A 126 -19.80 25.75 -16.88
CA ASN A 126 -18.44 26.12 -16.52
C ASN A 126 -17.64 24.89 -16.06
N TYR A 127 -16.74 24.39 -16.90
CA TYR A 127 -15.84 23.29 -16.53
C TYR A 127 -14.88 23.68 -15.40
N VAL A 128 -14.55 24.97 -15.24
CA VAL A 128 -13.68 25.46 -14.16
C VAL A 128 -14.37 25.33 -12.81
N LEU A 129 -15.68 25.64 -12.75
CA LEU A 129 -16.48 25.41 -11.54
C LEU A 129 -16.42 23.94 -11.12
N LEU A 130 -16.70 23.02 -12.05
CA LEU A 130 -16.71 21.60 -11.76
C LEU A 130 -15.33 21.10 -11.31
N SER A 131 -14.26 21.57 -11.96
CA SER A 131 -12.89 21.24 -11.59
C SER A 131 -12.54 21.68 -10.16
N GLU A 132 -12.87 22.91 -9.78
CA GLU A 132 -12.59 23.44 -8.44
C GLU A 132 -13.39 22.69 -7.37
N LEU A 133 -14.68 22.44 -7.61
CA LEU A 133 -15.53 21.66 -6.68
C LEU A 133 -14.97 20.26 -6.47
N TYR A 134 -14.58 19.59 -7.56
CA TYR A 134 -14.02 18.25 -7.50
C TYR A 134 -12.68 18.24 -6.76
N HIS A 135 -11.79 19.19 -7.06
CA HIS A 135 -10.48 19.31 -6.42
C HIS A 135 -10.61 19.50 -4.90
N GLU A 136 -11.51 20.38 -4.45
CA GLU A 136 -11.79 20.52 -3.01
C GLU A 136 -12.33 19.21 -2.40
N GLN A 137 -13.25 18.54 -3.09
CA GLN A 137 -13.86 17.31 -2.61
C GLN A 137 -12.88 16.12 -2.57
N SER A 138 -11.88 16.11 -3.45
CA SER A 138 -10.82 15.10 -3.54
C SER A 138 -9.54 15.47 -2.77
N SER A 139 -9.53 16.58 -2.05
CA SER A 139 -8.33 17.11 -1.38
C SER A 139 -7.64 16.11 -0.43
N ARG A 140 -8.39 15.13 0.09
CA ARG A 140 -7.88 14.08 0.98
C ARG A 140 -7.31 12.86 0.26
N TRP A 141 -7.53 12.69 -1.03
CA TRP A 141 -7.19 11.47 -1.76
C TRP A 141 -5.71 11.15 -1.72
N THR A 142 -4.85 12.17 -1.73
CA THR A 142 -3.41 12.00 -1.63
C THR A 142 -3.00 11.36 -0.31
N MET A 143 -3.59 11.79 0.80
CA MET A 143 -3.30 11.22 2.11
C MET A 143 -3.80 9.78 2.22
N ILE A 144 -5.07 9.53 1.87
CA ILE A 144 -5.67 8.19 1.89
C ILE A 144 -4.86 7.21 1.00
N GLY A 145 -4.44 7.67 -0.19
CA GLY A 145 -3.61 6.89 -1.09
C GLY A 145 -2.22 6.60 -0.52
N ASN A 146 -1.60 7.54 0.19
CA ASN A 146 -0.31 7.34 0.83
C ASN A 146 -0.39 6.35 2.00
N ASP A 147 -1.47 6.35 2.78
CA ASP A 147 -1.65 5.42 3.90
C ASP A 147 -1.84 3.99 3.39
N HIS A 148 -2.62 3.82 2.33
CA HIS A 148 -2.77 2.54 1.65
C HIS A 148 -1.43 2.05 1.07
N LEU A 149 -0.69 2.93 0.37
CA LEU A 149 0.63 2.60 -0.16
C LEU A 149 1.61 2.18 0.95
N THR A 150 1.55 2.86 2.10
CA THR A 150 2.36 2.54 3.28
C THR A 150 2.05 1.14 3.79
N SER A 151 0.77 0.79 3.88
CA SER A 151 0.31 -0.54 4.29
C SER A 151 0.76 -1.64 3.32
N VAL A 152 0.66 -1.39 2.00
CA VAL A 152 1.13 -2.30 0.94
C VAL A 152 2.63 -2.55 1.05
N LEU A 153 3.43 -1.50 1.25
CA LEU A 153 4.88 -1.59 1.34
C LEU A 153 5.34 -2.26 2.63
N ALA A 154 4.69 -1.98 3.76
CA ALA A 154 4.94 -2.66 5.02
C ALA A 154 4.65 -4.16 4.92
N THR A 155 3.52 -4.53 4.31
CA THR A 155 3.13 -5.94 4.06
C THR A 155 4.14 -6.64 3.16
N THR A 156 4.52 -6.03 2.05
CA THR A 156 5.52 -6.56 1.12
C THR A 156 6.86 -6.78 1.81
N ALA A 157 7.32 -5.82 2.62
CA ALA A 157 8.56 -5.94 3.38
C ALA A 157 8.49 -7.02 4.46
N SER A 158 7.33 -7.20 5.10
CA SER A 158 7.10 -8.27 6.08
C SER A 158 7.23 -9.64 5.43
N VAL A 159 6.51 -9.87 4.32
CA VAL A 159 6.55 -11.17 3.61
C VAL A 159 7.96 -11.46 3.09
N ALA A 160 8.66 -10.48 2.52
CA ALA A 160 10.02 -10.66 2.01
C ALA A 160 11.04 -11.08 3.08
N ARG A 161 10.78 -10.79 4.37
CA ARG A 161 11.65 -11.22 5.48
C ARG A 161 11.52 -12.71 5.80
N VAL A 162 10.38 -13.34 5.52
CA VAL A 162 10.14 -14.74 5.90
C VAL A 162 11.01 -15.71 5.09
N PRO A 163 11.10 -15.64 3.75
CA PRO A 163 12.03 -16.45 2.97
C PRO A 163 13.47 -16.26 3.44
N LEU A 164 13.88 -15.02 3.74
CA LEU A 164 15.23 -14.74 4.22
C LEU A 164 15.52 -15.42 5.56
N ARG A 165 14.58 -15.40 6.52
CA ARG A 165 14.76 -16.08 7.82
C ARG A 165 14.90 -17.59 7.65
N VAL A 166 14.03 -18.21 6.84
CA VAL A 166 14.08 -19.65 6.57
C VAL A 166 15.41 -20.03 5.93
N LEU A 167 15.85 -19.28 4.92
CA LEU A 167 17.09 -19.52 4.18
C LEU A 167 18.35 -19.28 5.04
N LEU A 168 18.34 -18.29 5.93
CA LEU A 168 19.43 -18.04 6.88
C LEU A 168 19.49 -19.07 8.01
N GLY A 169 18.35 -19.60 8.44
CA GLY A 169 18.28 -20.73 9.38
C GLY A 169 18.96 -21.97 8.83
N GLU A 170 18.70 -22.30 7.57
CA GLU A 170 19.38 -23.40 6.86
C GLU A 170 20.90 -23.18 6.76
N SER A 171 21.35 -21.94 6.60
CA SER A 171 22.77 -21.57 6.53
C SER A 171 23.51 -21.73 7.86
N SER A 172 22.81 -21.49 8.98
CA SER A 172 23.40 -21.65 10.31
C SER A 172 23.68 -23.11 10.65
N SER A 173 22.90 -24.04 10.08
CA SER A 173 23.13 -25.49 10.20
C SER A 173 24.38 -25.98 9.47
N THR A 174 24.85 -25.25 8.46
CA THR A 174 26.06 -25.57 7.68
C THR A 174 27.33 -24.88 8.18
N GLY A 175 27.25 -24.16 9.31
CA GLY A 175 28.38 -23.41 9.90
C GLY A 175 28.74 -22.12 9.17
N LEU A 176 27.96 -21.71 8.15
CA LEU A 176 28.18 -20.51 7.37
C LEU A 176 27.36 -19.34 7.94
N LYS A 177 28.03 -18.31 8.47
CA LYS A 177 27.36 -17.07 8.88
C LYS A 177 27.06 -16.22 7.64
N ILE A 178 25.78 -16.05 7.33
CA ILE A 178 25.31 -15.20 6.23
C ILE A 178 24.49 -14.07 6.83
N GLU A 179 24.84 -12.83 6.47
CA GLU A 179 24.09 -11.64 6.88
C GLU A 179 23.28 -11.14 5.68
N ALA A 180 21.95 -11.28 5.73
CA ALA A 180 21.07 -10.71 4.72
C ALA A 180 20.61 -9.33 5.13
N ARG A 181 21.03 -8.30 4.38
CA ARG A 181 20.49 -6.96 4.50
C ARG A 181 19.28 -6.85 3.59
N VAL A 182 18.07 -6.81 4.18
CA VAL A 182 16.86 -6.49 3.42
C VAL A 182 17.06 -5.09 2.84
N PRO A 183 17.03 -4.90 1.50
CA PRO A 183 17.08 -3.55 0.96
C PRO A 183 15.90 -2.77 1.53
N VAL A 184 16.20 -1.68 2.22
CA VAL A 184 15.17 -0.77 2.71
C VAL A 184 14.46 -0.24 1.46
N PHE A 185 13.14 -0.45 1.38
CA PHE A 185 12.30 -0.02 0.25
C PHE A 185 12.20 1.52 0.11
N GLU A 186 12.98 2.28 0.87
CA GLU A 186 13.04 3.75 0.90
C GLU A 186 13.26 4.38 -0.48
N TYR A 187 13.96 3.71 -1.41
CA TYR A 187 14.36 4.36 -2.66
C TYR A 187 13.25 4.51 -3.72
N ARG A 188 12.16 3.74 -3.67
CA ARG A 188 11.03 3.90 -4.62
C ARG A 188 9.92 4.81 -4.11
N TYR A 189 9.93 5.18 -2.84
CA TYR A 189 8.91 6.04 -2.20
C TYR A 189 8.85 7.46 -2.79
N SER A 190 10.00 8.00 -3.21
CA SER A 190 10.09 9.38 -3.71
C SER A 190 9.34 9.59 -5.03
N ASN A 191 9.26 8.58 -5.90
CA ASN A 191 8.61 8.70 -7.21
C ASN A 191 7.09 8.50 -7.17
N THR A 192 6.57 7.73 -6.21
CA THR A 192 5.11 7.50 -6.12
C THR A 192 4.38 8.72 -5.53
N ARG A 193 5.07 9.50 -4.67
CA ARG A 193 4.57 10.81 -4.19
C ARG A 193 4.33 11.80 -5.32
N VAL A 194 5.15 11.74 -6.38
CA VAL A 194 5.04 12.65 -7.53
C VAL A 194 3.76 12.38 -8.32
N ILE A 195 3.32 11.13 -8.45
CA ILE A 195 2.13 10.80 -9.25
C ILE A 195 0.83 11.32 -8.63
N LEU A 196 0.77 11.43 -7.28
CA LEU A 196 -0.40 11.97 -6.57
C LEU A 196 -0.32 13.48 -6.30
N ALA A 197 0.85 14.11 -6.44
CA ALA A 197 1.05 15.55 -6.24
C ALA A 197 0.80 16.38 -7.53
N TYR A 198 0.71 15.73 -8.69
CA TYR A 198 0.39 16.36 -9.98
C TYR A 198 -1.07 16.12 -10.37
N LYS A 199 -2.03 16.53 -9.54
CA LYS A 199 -3.43 16.73 -9.95
C LYS A 199 -4.05 17.88 -9.18
#